data_AF-A0A558AFC0-F1
#
_entry.id   AF-A0A558AFC0-F1
#
_cell.length_a   1.000
_cell.length_b   1.000
_cell.length_c   1.000
_cell.angle_alpha   90.00
_cell.angle_beta   90.00
_cell.angle_gamma   90.00
#
_symmetry.space_group_name_H-M   'P 1'
#
loop_
_entity.id
_entity.type
_entity.pdbx_description
1 polymer ?
#
loop_
_entity_poly.entity_id
_entity_poly.type
_entity_poly.pdbx_seq_one_letter_code
_entity_poly.pdbx_strand_id
1 'polypeptide(L)'
;MPDTPVAVGKGVIGISAGTHAGAGDLDRVQALLEPVGRVIPVPEGQLDAVTALSGSGPAYCYHLVEALIDAGVLLGLRRPLAEELVVATAEGAAAMLREPGRTPSGCARR
;
A
#
# COMPACT_ATOMS: atom_id res chain seq x y z
N MET A 1 -0.13 -11.65 -7.32
CA MET A 1 1.13 -11.07 -6.83
C MET A 1 0.80 -10.16 -5.65
N PRO A 2 1.02 -10.64 -4.40
CA PRO A 2 0.78 -9.88 -3.17
C PRO A 2 1.99 -9.04 -2.75
N ASP A 3 1.79 -8.14 -1.79
CA ASP A 3 2.82 -7.40 -1.07
C ASP A 3 2.87 -7.81 0.41
N THR A 4 3.87 -7.34 1.17
CA THR A 4 4.06 -7.76 2.59
C THR A 4 2.94 -7.34 3.56
N PRO A 5 2.20 -6.23 3.37
CA PRO A 5 1.06 -5.86 4.22
C PRO A 5 -0.11 -6.87 4.24
N VAL A 6 -0.09 -7.92 3.42
CA VAL A 6 -1.03 -9.06 3.58
C VAL A 6 -1.00 -9.67 4.97
N ALA A 7 0.14 -9.61 5.66
CA ALA A 7 0.29 -10.11 7.04
C ALA A 7 -0.62 -9.40 8.05
N VAL A 8 -1.09 -8.19 7.73
CA VAL A 8 -1.99 -7.39 8.59
C VAL A 8 -3.33 -7.09 7.91
N GLY A 9 -3.68 -7.84 6.86
CA GLY A 9 -4.95 -7.67 6.14
C GLY A 9 -5.05 -6.37 5.33
N LYS A 10 -3.95 -5.66 5.11
CA LYS A 10 -3.90 -4.39 4.36
C LYS A 10 -3.12 -4.53 3.04
N GLY A 11 -2.98 -5.76 2.53
CA GLY A 11 -2.22 -6.02 1.31
C GLY A 11 -2.85 -5.45 0.04
N VAL A 12 -2.05 -5.35 -1.01
CA VAL A 12 -2.47 -5.09 -2.39
C VAL A 12 -2.04 -6.26 -3.26
N ILE A 13 -2.99 -6.83 -4.00
CA ILE A 13 -2.79 -8.08 -4.72
C ILE A 13 -3.20 -7.89 -6.18
N GLY A 14 -2.22 -7.85 -7.09
CA GLY A 14 -2.48 -7.89 -8.53
C GLY A 14 -2.81 -9.30 -9.00
N ILE A 15 -3.89 -9.47 -9.77
CA ILE A 15 -4.25 -10.74 -10.41
C ILE A 15 -4.50 -10.55 -11.91
N SER A 16 -4.18 -11.58 -12.70
CA SER A 16 -4.52 -11.66 -14.12
C SER A 16 -5.00 -13.07 -14.44
N ALA A 17 -5.93 -13.19 -15.38
CA ALA A 17 -6.34 -14.48 -15.92
C ALA A 17 -5.26 -15.02 -16.86
N GLY A 18 -4.92 -16.30 -16.71
CA GLY A 18 -4.08 -17.02 -17.67
C GLY A 18 -4.89 -17.54 -18.86
N THR A 19 -4.21 -18.06 -19.88
CA THR A 19 -4.84 -18.52 -21.14
C THR A 19 -5.86 -19.65 -20.99
N HIS A 20 -5.84 -20.36 -19.87
CA HIS A 20 -6.75 -21.48 -19.57
C HIS A 20 -7.78 -21.15 -18.49
N ALA A 21 -7.81 -19.91 -17.99
CA ALA A 21 -8.77 -19.51 -16.96
C ALA A 21 -10.18 -19.44 -17.58
N GLY A 22 -11.11 -20.15 -16.96
CA GLY A 22 -12.51 -20.19 -17.38
C GLY A 22 -13.33 -19.06 -16.79
N ALA A 23 -14.61 -19.05 -17.15
CA ALA A 23 -15.58 -18.12 -16.57
C ALA A 23 -15.66 -18.32 -15.04
N GLY A 24 -15.46 -17.24 -14.29
CA GLY A 24 -15.55 -17.21 -12.83
C GLY A 24 -14.28 -17.63 -12.07
N ASP A 25 -13.21 -18.07 -12.75
CA ASP A 25 -11.97 -18.42 -12.04
C ASP A 25 -11.31 -17.20 -11.39
N LEU A 26 -11.35 -16.05 -12.09
CA LEU A 26 -10.82 -14.80 -11.55
C LEU A 26 -11.63 -14.33 -10.34
N ASP A 27 -12.95 -14.48 -10.38
CA ASP A 27 -13.85 -14.11 -9.27
C ASP A 27 -13.60 -14.99 -8.04
N ARG A 28 -13.38 -16.30 -8.24
CA ARG A 28 -13.01 -17.24 -7.17
C ARG A 28 -11.70 -16.87 -6.51
N VAL A 29 -10.67 -16.57 -7.30
CA VAL A 29 -9.37 -16.13 -6.79
C VAL A 29 -9.49 -14.80 -6.05
N GLN A 30 -10.30 -13.88 -6.58
CA GLN A 30 -10.56 -12.61 -5.91
C GLN A 30 -11.21 -12.84 -4.54
N ALA A 31 -12.31 -13.59 -4.46
CA ALA A 31 -12.98 -13.89 -3.20
C ALA A 31 -12.07 -14.60 -2.18
N LEU A 32 -11.16 -15.47 -2.66
CA LEU A 32 -10.19 -16.16 -1.82
C LEU A 32 -9.17 -15.19 -1.18
N LEU A 33 -8.78 -14.14 -1.89
CA LEU A 33 -7.70 -13.23 -1.51
C LEU A 33 -8.18 -11.93 -0.86
N GLU A 34 -9.45 -11.56 -1.02
CA GLU A 34 -10.08 -10.40 -0.38
C GLU A 34 -9.88 -10.33 1.16
N PRO A 35 -9.87 -11.42 1.94
CA PRO A 35 -9.67 -11.34 3.39
C PRO A 35 -8.30 -10.79 3.82
N VAL A 36 -7.29 -10.87 2.95
CA VAL A 36 -5.92 -10.44 3.28
C VAL A 36 -5.53 -9.10 2.64
N GLY A 37 -6.42 -8.51 1.84
CA GLY A 37 -6.16 -7.22 1.23
C GLY A 37 -7.03 -6.90 0.03
N ARG A 38 -6.65 -5.84 -0.69
CA ARG A 38 -7.34 -5.38 -1.89
C ARG A 38 -6.83 -6.15 -3.10
N VAL A 39 -7.72 -6.86 -3.77
CA VAL A 39 -7.44 -7.57 -5.01
C VAL A 39 -7.75 -6.67 -6.21
N ILE A 40 -6.83 -6.60 -7.16
CA ILE A 40 -6.93 -5.73 -8.34
C ILE A 40 -6.67 -6.58 -9.59
N PRO A 41 -7.72 -6.85 -10.39
CA PRO A 41 -7.57 -7.42 -11.73
C PRO A 41 -6.82 -6.46 -12.65
N VAL A 42 -5.76 -6.94 -13.30
CA VAL A 42 -4.98 -6.18 -14.29
C VAL A 42 -4.64 -7.07 -15.49
N PRO A 43 -4.35 -6.48 -16.67
CA PRO A 43 -3.73 -7.23 -17.76
C PRO A 43 -2.39 -7.84 -17.33
N GLU A 44 -2.09 -9.06 -17.82
CA GLU A 44 -0.86 -9.78 -17.46
C GLU A 44 0.41 -8.96 -17.72
N GLY A 45 0.48 -8.26 -18.87
CA GLY A 45 1.60 -7.38 -19.21
C GLY A 45 1.77 -6.15 -18.31
N GLN A 46 0.85 -5.89 -17.37
CA GLN A 46 0.97 -4.83 -16.37
C GLN A 46 1.42 -5.36 -15.00
N LEU A 47 1.55 -6.68 -14.81
CA LEU A 47 1.96 -7.24 -13.53
C LEU A 47 3.38 -6.82 -13.13
N ASP A 48 4.29 -6.56 -14.07
CA ASP A 48 5.61 -6.01 -13.72
C ASP A 48 5.50 -4.61 -13.10
N ALA A 49 4.64 -3.76 -13.66
CA ALA A 49 4.39 -2.41 -13.14
C ALA A 49 3.69 -2.46 -11.77
N VAL A 50 2.72 -3.37 -11.60
CA VAL A 50 2.10 -3.61 -10.29
C VAL A 50 3.14 -4.11 -9.28
N THR A 51 4.09 -4.96 -9.69
CA THR A 51 5.17 -5.45 -8.82
C THR A 51 6.04 -4.31 -8.35
N ALA A 52 6.45 -3.43 -9.26
CA ALA A 52 7.24 -2.26 -8.92
C ALA A 52 6.51 -1.30 -7.97
N LEU A 53 5.21 -1.08 -8.17
CA LEU A 53 4.44 -0.13 -7.37
C LEU A 53 3.95 -0.68 -6.03
N SER A 54 3.34 -1.87 -6.01
CA SER A 54 2.76 -2.45 -4.79
C SER A 54 3.66 -3.52 -4.17
N GLY A 55 4.30 -4.37 -4.97
CA GLY A 55 5.20 -5.39 -4.45
C GLY A 55 6.41 -4.78 -3.72
N SER A 56 7.09 -3.83 -4.37
CA SER A 56 8.20 -3.06 -3.78
C SER A 56 7.74 -1.82 -3.00
N GLY A 57 6.49 -1.37 -3.22
CA GLY A 57 5.91 -0.17 -2.60
C GLY A 57 6.12 -0.02 -1.09
N PRO A 58 5.85 -1.06 -0.28
CA PRO A 58 6.05 -1.01 1.17
C PRO A 58 7.47 -0.61 1.56
N ALA A 59 8.50 -1.06 0.83
CA ALA A 59 9.89 -0.71 1.12
C ALA A 59 10.15 0.80 0.96
N TYR A 60 9.57 1.43 -0.07
CA TYR A 60 9.66 2.88 -0.26
C TYR A 60 8.98 3.64 0.89
N CYS A 61 7.82 3.17 1.32
CA CYS A 61 7.11 3.74 2.46
C CYS A 61 7.92 3.61 3.76
N TYR A 62 8.53 2.45 4.01
CA TYR A 62 9.36 2.24 5.20
C TYR A 62 10.59 3.15 5.21
N HIS A 63 11.28 3.30 4.07
CA HIS A 63 12.41 4.22 3.98
C HIS A 63 12.01 5.68 4.17
N LEU A 64 10.84 6.11 3.66
CA LEU A 64 10.35 7.46 3.91
C LEU A 64 10.06 7.67 5.40
N VAL A 65 9.39 6.71 6.05
CA VAL A 65 9.08 6.76 7.48
C VAL A 65 10.37 6.82 8.31
N GLU A 66 11.35 5.97 8.00
CA GLU A 66 12.67 5.97 8.64
C GLU A 66 13.37 7.32 8.51
N ALA A 67 13.42 7.89 7.30
CA ALA A 67 14.04 9.19 7.05
C ALA A 67 13.36 10.33 7.83
N LEU A 68 12.03 10.32 7.96
CA LEU A 68 11.28 11.31 8.73
C LEU A 68 11.51 11.17 10.24
N ILE A 69 11.64 9.93 10.74
CA ILE A 69 11.97 9.67 12.14
C ILE A 69 13.37 10.22 12.45
N ASP A 70 14.35 9.93 11.58
CA ASP A 70 15.71 10.42 11.71
C ASP A 70 15.76 11.95 11.70
N ALA A 71 15.00 12.60 10.81
CA ALA A 71 14.86 14.04 10.79
C ALA A 71 14.28 14.58 12.12
N GLY A 72 13.25 13.93 12.67
CA GLY A 72 12.68 14.29 13.98
C GLY A 72 13.72 14.20 15.11
N VAL A 73 14.56 13.16 15.10
CA VAL A 73 15.65 12.99 16.07
C VAL A 73 16.71 14.09 15.90
N LEU A 74 17.10 14.42 14.66
CA LEU A 74 18.03 15.53 14.38
C LEU A 74 17.50 16.89 14.87
N LEU A 75 16.18 17.07 14.86
CA LEU A 75 15.50 18.26 15.39
C LEU A 75 15.35 18.24 16.93
N GLY A 76 15.85 17.21 17.61
CA GLY A 76 15.89 17.13 19.07
C GLY A 76 14.78 16.30 19.71
N LEU A 77 13.94 15.61 18.93
CA LEU A 77 12.95 14.69 19.49
C LEU A 77 13.63 13.40 19.98
N ARG A 78 13.09 12.81 21.05
CA ARG A 78 13.46 11.44 21.41
C ARG A 78 12.93 10.50 20.33
N ARG A 79 13.73 9.52 19.92
CA ARG A 79 13.37 8.53 18.89
C ARG A 79 11.96 7.92 19.07
N PRO A 80 11.54 7.44 20.26
CA PRO A 80 10.20 6.87 20.42
C PRO A 80 9.07 7.87 20.13
N LEU A 81 9.26 9.16 20.42
CA LEU A 81 8.27 10.19 20.11
C LEU A 81 8.24 10.49 18.61
N ALA A 82 9.39 10.54 17.95
CA ALA A 82 9.46 10.72 16.50
C ALA A 82 8.80 9.56 15.74
N GLU A 83 9.04 8.33 16.18
CA GLU A 83 8.39 7.11 15.66
C GLU A 83 6.86 7.19 15.74
N GLU A 84 6.32 7.46 16.94
CA GLU A 84 4.88 7.61 17.16
C GLU A 84 4.27 8.66 16.22
N LEU A 85 4.87 9.86 16.15
CA LEU A 85 4.38 10.97 15.35
C LEU A 85 4.37 10.64 13.85
N VAL A 86 5.46 10.09 13.33
CA VAL A 86 5.60 9.81 11.90
C VAL A 86 4.68 8.67 11.47
N VAL A 87 4.60 7.58 12.24
CA VAL A 87 3.74 6.44 11.91
C VAL A 87 2.27 6.85 11.92
N ALA A 88 1.81 7.55 12.97
CA ALA A 88 0.43 8.04 13.06
C ALA A 88 0.11 9.02 11.92
N THR A 89 1.06 9.90 11.56
CA THR A 89 0.89 10.84 10.44
C THR A 89 0.77 10.11 9.10
N ALA A 90 1.61 9.11 8.86
CA ALA A 90 1.57 8.32 7.63
C ALA A 90 0.25 7.55 7.50
N GLU A 91 -0.24 6.95 8.59
CA GLU A 91 -1.55 6.28 8.63
C GLU A 91 -2.68 7.26 8.32
N GLY A 92 -2.71 8.42 8.99
CA GLY A 92 -3.73 9.44 8.77
C GLY A 92 -3.74 9.97 7.33
N ALA A 93 -2.57 10.25 6.77
CA ALA A 93 -2.43 10.71 5.39
C ALA A 93 -2.94 9.66 4.38
N ALA A 94 -2.58 8.39 4.57
CA ALA A 94 -3.07 7.30 3.74
C ALA A 94 -4.59 7.12 3.87
N ALA A 95 -5.14 7.21 5.08
CA ALA A 95 -6.58 7.12 5.32
C ALA A 95 -7.36 8.24 4.62
N MET A 96 -6.88 9.48 4.68
CA MET A 96 -7.49 10.60 3.97
C MET A 96 -7.53 10.36 2.45
N LEU A 97 -6.48 9.78 1.87
CA LEU A 97 -6.43 9.47 0.44
C LEU A 97 -7.38 8.34 0.02
N ARG A 98 -7.90 7.56 0.96
CA ARG A 98 -8.91 6.53 0.68
C ARG A 98 -10.32 7.12 0.56
N GLU A 99 -10.54 8.35 1.01
CA GLU A 99 -11.83 9.01 0.88
C GLU A 99 -12.11 9.38 -0.60
N PRO A 100 -13.34 9.15 -1.10
CA PRO A 100 -13.71 9.52 -2.46
C PRO A 100 -13.47 11.00 -2.76
N GLY A 101 -12.93 11.29 -3.94
CA GLY A 101 -12.71 12.66 -4.41
C GLY A 101 -11.49 13.37 -3.81
N ARG A 102 -10.73 12.74 -2.91
CA ARG A 102 -9.47 13.29 -2.40
C ARG A 102 -8.32 13.05 -3.36
N THR A 103 -7.40 14.00 -3.41
CA THR A 103 -6.16 13.94 -4.19
C THR A 103 -4.97 14.28 -3.29
N PRO A 104 -3.75 13.80 -3.59
CA PRO A 104 -2.55 14.15 -2.82
C PRO A 104 -2.38 15.66 -2.65
N SER A 105 -2.50 16.43 -3.74
CA SER A 105 -2.39 17.88 -3.69
C SER A 105 -3.55 18.55 -2.93
N GLY A 106 -4.73 17.94 -2.93
CA GLY A 106 -5.87 18.43 -2.16
C GLY A 106 -5.71 18.24 -0.65
N CYS A 107 -5.15 17.11 -0.22
CA CYS A 107 -4.86 16.84 1.19
C CYS A 107 -3.72 17.71 1.73
N ALA A 108 -2.68 17.98 0.92
CA ALA A 108 -1.50 18.73 1.36
C ALA A 108 -1.70 20.27 1.49
N ARG A 109 -2.84 20.80 1.06
CA ARG A 109 -3.13 22.26 1.05
C ARG A 109 -3.94 22.75 2.24
N ARG A 110 -4.22 21.90 3.22
CA ARG A 110 -4.97 22.21 4.44
C ARG A 110 -4.04 22.19 5.63
#